data_AF-A0A2H0KT17-F1
#
_entry.id   AF-A0A2H0KT17-F1
#
_cell.length_a   1.000
_cell.length_b   1.000
_cell.length_c   1.000
_cell.angle_alpha   90.00
_cell.angle_beta   90.00
_cell.angle_gamma   90.00
#
_symmetry.space_group_name_H-M   'P 1'
#
loop_
_entity.id
_entity.type
_entity.pdbx_description
1 polymer ?
#
loop_
_entity_poly.entity_id
_entity_poly.type
_entity_poly.pdbx_seq_one_letter_code
_entity_poly.pdbx_strand_id
1 'polypeptide(L)'
;MKDILSVLDSLDAAIASNPKDQGLLTLKNQMHTVLKKHGLEEIKSVNEKFNPQLHEVVECEEGEQEHSGEIVSGEIQKGYMLNGKLLRVAKVRVRK
;
A
#
# COMPACT_ATOMS: atom_id res chain seq x y z
N MET A 1 -7.81 -2.88 -15.63
CA MET A 1 -7.01 -2.03 -14.69
C MET A 1 -6.84 -2.68 -13.31
N LYS A 2 -7.67 -3.64 -12.90
CA LYS A 2 -7.30 -4.53 -11.78
C LYS A 2 -6.06 -5.37 -12.09
N ASP A 3 -5.89 -5.75 -13.36
CA ASP A 3 -4.78 -6.60 -13.84
C ASP A 3 -3.41 -5.95 -13.64
N ILE A 4 -3.30 -4.63 -13.82
CA ILE A 4 -2.05 -3.91 -13.56
C ILE A 4 -1.72 -3.87 -12.06
N LEU A 5 -2.74 -3.87 -11.18
CA LEU A 5 -2.50 -3.89 -9.73
C LEU A 5 -1.88 -5.23 -9.30
N SER A 6 -2.32 -6.35 -9.88
CA SER A 6 -1.69 -7.66 -9.64
C SER A 6 -0.23 -7.73 -10.13
N VAL A 7 0.10 -6.99 -11.19
CA VAL A 7 1.51 -6.87 -11.65
C VAL A 7 2.33 -6.03 -10.65
N LEU A 8 1.77 -4.94 -10.14
CA LEU A 8 2.43 -4.13 -9.10
C LEU A 8 2.66 -4.93 -7.82
N ASP A 9 1.67 -5.72 -7.39
CA ASP A 9 1.80 -6.59 -6.23
C ASP A 9 2.93 -7.63 -6.42
N SER A 10 3.03 -8.19 -7.62
CA SER A 10 4.10 -9.15 -7.96
C SER A 10 5.47 -8.47 -7.97
N LEU A 11 5.57 -7.23 -8.45
CA LEU A 11 6.80 -6.43 -8.42
C LEU A 11 7.21 -6.11 -6.98
N ASP A 12 6.26 -5.71 -6.12
CA ASP A 12 6.53 -5.46 -4.71
C ASP A 12 6.97 -6.74 -3.98
N ALA A 13 6.36 -7.88 -4.28
CA ALA A 13 6.78 -9.17 -3.74
C ALA A 13 8.22 -9.55 -4.18
N ALA A 14 8.57 -9.29 -5.44
CA ALA A 14 9.93 -9.51 -5.93
C ALA A 14 10.95 -8.60 -5.22
N ILE A 15 10.62 -7.33 -4.99
CA ILE A 15 11.46 -6.38 -4.24
C ILE A 15 11.58 -6.82 -2.78
N ALA A 16 10.51 -7.29 -2.15
CA ALA A 16 10.56 -7.81 -0.78
C ALA A 16 11.50 -9.02 -0.67
N SER A 17 11.55 -9.88 -1.70
CA SER A 17 12.48 -11.01 -1.74
C SER A 17 13.94 -10.60 -2.00
N ASN A 18 14.19 -9.52 -2.74
CA ASN A 18 15.54 -9.00 -2.98
C ASN A 18 15.61 -7.47 -2.88
N PRO A 19 15.63 -6.91 -1.65
CA PRO A 19 15.50 -5.46 -1.45
C PRO A 19 16.66 -4.61 -1.97
N LYS A 20 17.81 -5.24 -2.28
CA LYS A 20 19.02 -4.55 -2.74
C LYS A 20 19.12 -4.49 -4.27
N ASP A 21 18.19 -5.10 -4.99
CA ASP A 21 18.16 -5.10 -6.45
C ASP A 21 17.83 -3.70 -6.99
N GLN A 22 18.85 -3.00 -7.48
CA GLN A 22 18.70 -1.65 -8.03
C GLN A 22 17.87 -1.63 -9.31
N GLY A 23 17.85 -2.73 -10.08
CA GLY A 23 17.05 -2.85 -11.30
C GLY A 23 15.57 -2.87 -10.98
N LEU A 24 15.16 -3.69 -10.00
CA LEU A 24 13.77 -3.76 -9.55
C LEU A 24 13.31 -2.44 -8.91
N LEU A 25 14.15 -1.80 -8.09
CA LEU A 25 13.84 -0.49 -7.50
C LEU A 25 13.67 0.59 -8.58
N THR A 26 14.53 0.61 -9.58
CA THR A 26 14.44 1.54 -10.72
C THR A 26 13.17 1.31 -11.52
N LEU A 27 12.85 0.04 -11.83
CA LEU A 27 11.63 -0.33 -12.53
C LEU A 27 10.38 0.11 -11.77
N LYS A 28 10.33 -0.14 -10.45
CA LYS A 28 9.24 0.33 -9.58
C LYS A 28 9.04 1.84 -9.67
N ASN A 29 10.12 2.61 -9.57
CA ASN A 29 10.05 4.06 -9.64
C ASN A 29 9.55 4.56 -11.01
N GLN A 30 10.01 3.93 -12.10
CA GLN A 30 9.54 4.25 -13.45
C GLN A 30 8.06 3.93 -13.63
N MET A 31 7.62 2.74 -13.20
CA MET A 31 6.22 2.33 -13.25
C MET A 31 5.34 3.29 -12.45
N HIS A 32 5.72 3.62 -11.21
CA HIS A 32 4.99 4.60 -10.39
C HIS A 32 4.89 5.96 -11.09
N THR A 33 5.98 6.42 -11.71
CA THR A 33 5.99 7.71 -12.43
C THR A 33 5.02 7.70 -13.61
N VAL A 34 5.00 6.63 -14.40
CA VAL A 34 4.09 6.49 -15.55
C VAL A 34 2.64 6.38 -15.10
N LEU A 35 2.36 5.54 -14.10
CA LEU A 35 1.00 5.30 -13.62
C LEU A 35 0.42 6.56 -12.96
N LYS A 36 1.23 7.31 -12.21
CA LYS A 36 0.84 8.62 -11.65
C LYS A 36 0.46 9.63 -12.72
N LYS A 37 1.19 9.68 -13.85
CA LYS A 37 0.83 10.53 -15.00
C LYS A 37 -0.53 10.16 -15.61
N HIS A 38 -0.94 8.90 -15.48
CA HIS A 38 -2.25 8.41 -15.93
C HIS A 38 -3.33 8.47 -14.83
N GLY A 39 -3.03 9.16 -13.72
CA GLY A 39 -3.97 9.41 -12.63
C GLY A 39 -4.11 8.28 -11.62
N LEU A 40 -3.22 7.28 -11.64
CA LEU A 40 -3.17 6.25 -10.60
C LEU A 40 -2.34 6.74 -9.41
N GLU A 41 -2.96 6.81 -8.24
CA GLU A 41 -2.34 7.27 -7.00
C GLU A 41 -2.39 6.17 -5.94
N GLU A 42 -1.30 6.00 -5.22
CA GLU A 42 -1.23 5.08 -4.09
C GLU A 42 -1.88 5.71 -2.85
N ILE A 43 -2.67 4.93 -2.12
CA ILE A 43 -3.22 5.33 -0.82
C ILE A 43 -2.09 5.28 0.19
N LYS A 44 -1.82 6.40 0.88
CA LYS A 44 -0.89 6.41 2.00
C LYS A 44 -1.53 5.75 3.21
N SER A 45 -0.96 4.62 3.63
CA SER A 45 -1.53 3.81 4.70
C SER A 45 -0.66 3.81 5.97
N VAL A 46 0.64 3.52 5.86
CA VAL A 46 1.52 3.32 7.03
C VAL A 46 1.70 4.62 7.83
N ASN A 47 1.58 4.52 9.16
CA ASN A 47 1.56 5.64 10.12
C ASN A 47 0.36 6.58 10.03
N GLU A 48 -0.63 6.28 9.20
CA GLU A 48 -1.89 7.02 9.15
C GLU A 48 -2.92 6.41 10.11
N LYS A 49 -3.94 7.22 10.45
CA LYS A 49 -5.11 6.71 11.18
C LYS A 49 -5.88 5.75 10.28
N PHE A 50 -6.35 4.64 10.85
CA PHE A 50 -7.21 3.71 10.14
C PHE A 50 -8.48 4.41 9.64
N ASN A 51 -8.79 4.20 8.37
CA ASN A 51 -10.00 4.69 7.73
C ASN A 51 -10.71 3.53 7.04
N PRO A 52 -11.90 3.09 7.52
CA PRO A 52 -12.64 1.98 6.94
C PRO A 52 -13.00 2.14 5.45
N GLN A 53 -13.01 3.37 4.94
CA GLN A 53 -13.29 3.64 3.52
C GLN A 53 -12.07 3.40 2.61
N LEU A 54 -10.87 3.41 3.17
CA LEU A 54 -9.60 3.34 2.43
C LEU A 54 -8.77 2.11 2.82
N HIS A 55 -9.03 1.53 3.99
CA HIS A 55 -8.23 0.48 4.61
C HIS A 55 -9.11 -0.72 4.98
N GLU A 56 -8.58 -1.92 4.72
CA GLU A 56 -9.11 -3.21 5.15
C GLU A 56 -8.12 -3.82 6.15
N VAL A 57 -8.55 -4.04 7.39
CA VAL A 57 -7.70 -4.65 8.42
C VAL A 57 -7.58 -6.14 8.15
N VAL A 58 -6.35 -6.62 7.98
CA VAL A 58 -6.05 -8.05 7.83
C VAL A 58 -5.36 -8.65 9.06
N GLU A 59 -4.78 -7.81 9.91
CA GLU A 59 -4.07 -8.24 11.12
C GLU A 59 -4.12 -7.13 12.18
N CYS A 60 -4.32 -7.51 13.44
CA CYS A 60 -4.27 -6.60 14.58
C CYS A 60 -3.08 -7.01 15.47
N GLU A 61 -2.10 -6.13 15.61
CA GLU A 61 -0.97 -6.30 16.52
C GLU A 61 -1.31 -5.64 17.87
N GLU A 62 -1.01 -6.33 18.98
CA GLU A 62 -1.11 -5.74 20.31
C GLU A 62 0.00 -4.69 20.48
N GLY A 63 -0.36 -3.41 20.59
CA GLY A 63 0.58 -2.33 20.85
C GLY A 63 0.72 -2.05 22.35
N GLU A 64 1.92 -1.61 22.75
CA GLU A 64 2.25 -1.32 24.16
C GLU A 64 1.66 0.01 24.70
N GLN A 65 0.94 0.82 23.91
CA GLN A 65 0.50 2.15 24.37
C GLN A 65 -0.95 2.53 24.05
N GLU A 66 -1.63 2.79 25.16
CA GLU A 66 -3.02 3.15 25.45
C GLU A 66 -3.48 4.50 24.86
N HIS A 67 -3.17 4.79 23.60
CA HIS A 67 -3.48 6.07 22.96
C HIS A 67 -4.39 5.92 21.73
N SER A 68 -5.65 5.60 22.00
CA SER A 68 -6.85 6.03 21.25
C SER A 68 -6.71 6.20 19.73
N GLY A 69 -6.91 5.09 19.00
CA GLY A 69 -7.14 5.04 17.56
C GLY A 69 -6.33 3.94 16.90
N GLU A 70 -6.95 3.12 16.04
CA GLU A 70 -6.22 2.10 15.28
C GLU A 70 -5.27 2.81 14.29
N ILE A 71 -3.96 2.75 14.55
CA ILE A 71 -2.93 3.28 13.66
C ILE A 71 -2.47 2.14 12.76
N VAL A 72 -2.31 2.39 11.48
CA VAL A 72 -1.74 1.41 10.54
C VAL A 72 -0.26 1.22 10.85
N SER A 73 0.10 0.05 11.37
CA SER A 73 1.50 -0.35 11.67
C SER A 73 2.23 -0.85 10.42
N GLY A 74 1.49 -1.40 9.46
CA GLY A 74 2.08 -1.94 8.24
C GLY A 74 1.07 -2.07 7.10
N GLU A 75 1.58 -2.16 5.88
CA GLU A 75 0.79 -2.39 4.69
C GLU A 75 1.17 -3.74 4.07
N ILE A 76 0.19 -4.61 3.91
CA ILE A 76 0.33 -5.93 3.27
C ILE A 76 0.12 -5.82 1.77
N GLN A 77 -0.85 -5.00 1.37
CA GLN A 77 -1.18 -4.76 -0.03
C GLN A 77 -1.56 -3.30 -0.22
N LYS A 78 -0.89 -2.64 -1.16
CA LYS A 78 -1.12 -1.23 -1.50
C LYS A 78 -2.54 -0.96 -1.97
N GLY A 79 -3.12 0.10 -1.43
CA GLY A 79 -4.36 0.69 -1.94
C GLY A 79 -4.09 1.65 -3.09
N TYR A 80 -5.04 1.79 -4.01
CA TYR A 80 -4.92 2.67 -5.16
C TYR A 80 -6.22 3.41 -5.48
N MET A 81 -6.06 4.65 -5.94
CA MET A 81 -7.11 5.48 -6.53
C MET A 81 -6.77 5.77 -8.00
N LEU A 82 -7.78 5.83 -8.87
CA LEU A 82 -7.63 6.21 -10.26
C LEU A 82 -8.50 7.44 -10.54
N ASN A 83 -7.88 8.56 -10.90
CA ASN A 83 -8.57 9.81 -11.20
C ASN A 83 -9.56 10.21 -10.08
N GLY A 84 -9.13 10.05 -8.82
CA GLY A 84 -9.95 10.33 -7.63
C GLY A 84 -11.01 9.27 -7.28
N LYS A 85 -11.12 8.16 -8.04
CA LYS A 85 -12.02 7.04 -7.71
C LYS A 85 -11.25 5.92 -7.04
N LEU A 86 -11.77 5.40 -5.94
CA LEU A 86 -11.20 4.24 -5.26
C LEU A 86 -11.18 3.03 -6.19
N LEU A 87 -9.99 2.51 -6.50
CA LEU A 87 -9.81 1.33 -7.35
C LEU A 87 -9.63 0.07 -6.49
N ARG A 88 -8.91 0.19 -5.38
CA ARG A 88 -8.66 -0.87 -4.41
C ARG A 88 -8.31 -0.25 -3.04
N VAL A 89 -8.91 -0.76 -1.96
CA VAL A 89 -8.53 -0.42 -0.58
C VAL A 89 -7.17 -1.02 -0.23
N ALA A 90 -6.41 -0.36 0.65
CA ALA A 90 -5.17 -0.92 1.17
C ALA A 90 -5.47 -2.01 2.20
N LYS A 91 -4.76 -3.14 2.14
CA LYS A 91 -4.81 -4.15 3.20
C LYS A 91 -3.72 -3.84 4.20
N VAL A 92 -4.13 -3.62 5.44
CA VAL A 92 -3.26 -3.05 6.47
C VAL A 92 -3.22 -3.91 7.72
N ARG A 93 -2.09 -3.83 8.42
CA ARG A 93 -2.00 -4.19 9.83
C ARG A 93 -2.23 -2.96 10.66
N VAL A 94 -3.02 -3.09 11.71
CA VAL A 94 -3.22 -2.02 12.68
C VAL A 94 -2.64 -2.43 14.02
N ARG A 95 -2.16 -1.45 14.77
CA ARG A 95 -1.84 -1.60 16.19
C ARG A 95 -2.82 -0.81 17.03
N LYS A 96 -3.20 -1.38 18.17
CA LYS A 96 -3.97 -0.69 19.20
C LYS A 96 -3.08 -0.01 20.21
#